data_AF-A0AA47I4N1-F1
#
_entry.id   AF-A0AA47I4N1-F1
#
_cell.length_a   1.000
_cell.length_b   1.000
_cell.length_c   1.000
_cell.angle_alpha   90.00
_cell.angle_beta   90.00
_cell.angle_gamma   90.00
#
_symmetry.space_group_name_H-M   'P 1'
#
loop_
_entity.id
_entity.type
_entity.pdbx_description
1 polymer ?
#
loop_
_entity_poly.entity_id
_entity_poly.type
_entity_poly.pdbx_seq_one_letter_code
_entity_poly.pdbx_strand_id
1 'polypeptide(L)'
;MSYILTTSITNNINNTSLNKFLSKNKSSKGFMESGESYENYIAELINSGRISFQTFNDYLFEEFSYGKQRETFIFKIHSFNKKIKNIVQLIEIMKSNYNVDETYYNKIATTYFSNDDEKAELVAFKIVPNFNNVTVSKIKLLFGYKVEVLNKDDKKQNEHSYVAVEVDLDNKSVVIKVSPKARVIHDRHKPESLFRRYKEKVFALFNINIDAFNYDHKVVLYTMCEELYSQIYRKMVSIKPVQVDTILDSATKELTKTLKILDIDIKKTQNNIFDIKSSLVKLVEHLLISDIIYTRKSGEEVEGVDGFVTYLRFNDGTNVSARLRGENCRDPIFDSETYMALRSPIDNSKKISILQVLWLSDEGELRIGYDTNSAEFLNIHFFSNLSESDFDYGYGKYTKYEQAPISKVSRMDKADASIASE
;
A
#
# COMPACT_ATOMS: atom_id res chain seq x y z
N MET A 1 39.23 18.30 -2.86
CA MET A 1 38.50 18.26 -1.58
C MET A 1 38.08 16.82 -1.34
N SER A 2 38.25 16.33 -0.11
CA SER A 2 37.78 14.99 0.29
C SER A 2 36.27 15.04 0.57
N TYR A 3 35.51 14.11 0.02
CA TYR A 3 34.09 13.93 0.32
C TYR A 3 33.93 13.32 1.73
N ILE A 4 32.93 13.82 2.46
CA ILE A 4 32.56 13.33 3.79
C ILE A 4 31.08 13.00 3.74
N LEU A 5 30.71 11.75 4.01
CA LEU A 5 29.31 11.33 4.13
C LEU A 5 28.86 11.45 5.59
N THR A 6 27.68 12.03 5.82
CA THR A 6 27.16 12.21 7.18
C THR A 6 26.15 11.14 7.56
N THR A 7 26.10 10.83 8.85
CA THR A 7 25.14 9.90 9.45
C THR A 7 23.69 10.37 9.26
N SER A 8 23.46 11.68 9.17
CA SER A 8 22.13 12.26 8.92
C SER A 8 21.53 11.78 7.59
N ILE A 9 22.37 11.48 6.58
CA ILE A 9 21.93 10.91 5.31
C ILE A 9 21.71 9.40 5.45
N THR A 10 22.72 8.66 5.92
CA THR A 10 22.67 7.18 5.99
C THR A 10 21.63 6.63 6.97
N ASN A 11 21.26 7.37 8.02
CA ASN A 11 20.15 7.02 8.92
C ASN A 11 18.80 6.90 8.20
N ASN A 12 18.66 7.49 7.01
CA ASN A 12 17.47 7.37 6.18
C ASN A 12 17.46 6.13 5.28
N ILE A 13 18.53 5.34 5.28
CA ILE A 13 18.72 4.17 4.42
C ILE A 13 18.62 2.90 5.27
N ASN A 14 18.14 1.81 4.68
CA ASN A 14 18.18 0.50 5.34
C ASN A 14 19.54 -0.19 5.11
N ASN A 15 20.09 -0.86 6.13
CA ASN A 15 21.34 -1.62 6.03
C ASN A 15 21.28 -2.67 4.91
N THR A 16 20.15 -3.32 4.69
CA THR A 16 19.96 -4.26 3.56
C THR A 16 20.15 -3.56 2.22
N SER A 17 19.70 -2.31 2.07
CA SER A 17 19.88 -1.53 0.84
C SER A 17 21.36 -1.12 0.66
N LEU A 18 22.01 -0.65 1.73
CA LEU A 18 23.46 -0.35 1.71
C LEU A 18 24.29 -1.57 1.34
N ASN A 19 23.99 -2.74 1.92
CA ASN A 19 24.66 -3.98 1.57
C ASN A 19 24.44 -4.39 0.11
N LYS A 20 23.23 -4.21 -0.43
CA LYS A 20 22.96 -4.42 -1.86
C LYS A 20 23.77 -3.47 -2.72
N PHE A 21 23.87 -2.19 -2.35
CA PHE A 21 24.68 -1.19 -3.06
C PHE A 21 26.17 -1.57 -3.06
N LEU A 22 26.75 -1.92 -1.91
CA LEU A 22 28.14 -2.37 -1.81
C LEU A 22 28.39 -3.64 -2.62
N SER A 23 27.43 -4.57 -2.64
CA SER A 23 27.54 -5.83 -3.40
C SER A 23 27.54 -5.57 -4.91
N LYS A 24 26.64 -4.70 -5.40
CA LYS A 24 26.61 -4.28 -6.81
C LYS A 24 27.92 -3.61 -7.24
N ASN A 25 28.59 -2.91 -6.32
CA ASN A 25 29.89 -2.27 -6.54
C ASN A 25 31.09 -3.11 -6.09
N LYS A 26 30.92 -4.44 -5.93
CA LYS A 26 31.99 -5.41 -5.59
C LYS A 26 32.81 -5.04 -4.34
N SER A 27 32.18 -4.37 -3.37
CA SER A 27 32.83 -3.78 -2.20
C SER A 27 32.39 -4.40 -0.85
N SER A 28 31.48 -5.38 -0.86
CA SER A 28 30.95 -5.98 0.38
C SER A 28 32.01 -6.73 1.21
N LYS A 29 32.94 -7.44 0.56
CA LYS A 29 34.00 -8.18 1.26
C LYS A 29 34.93 -7.22 1.99
N GLY A 30 35.38 -6.16 1.31
CA GLY A 30 36.21 -5.13 1.93
C GLY A 30 35.53 -4.40 3.08
N PHE A 31 34.22 -4.15 2.98
CA PHE A 31 33.46 -3.57 4.08
C PHE A 31 33.47 -4.47 5.33
N MET A 32 33.15 -5.76 5.15
CA MET A 32 33.13 -6.74 6.26
C MET A 32 34.52 -6.89 6.92
N GLU A 33 35.59 -6.81 6.14
CA GLU A 33 36.97 -6.89 6.63
C GLU A 33 37.42 -5.59 7.33
N SER A 34 36.89 -4.43 6.92
CA SER A 34 37.29 -3.12 7.48
C SER A 34 36.82 -2.87 8.91
N GLY A 35 35.61 -3.37 9.27
CA GLY A 35 34.96 -3.03 10.54
C GLY A 35 34.53 -1.55 10.66
N GLU A 36 34.57 -0.78 9.57
CA GLU A 36 34.19 0.64 9.57
C GLU A 36 32.68 0.86 9.56
N SER A 37 32.26 2.09 9.85
CA SER A 37 30.87 2.51 9.62
C SER A 37 30.60 2.69 8.12
N TYR A 38 29.34 2.58 7.69
CA TYR A 38 28.97 2.75 6.29
C TYR A 38 29.39 4.12 5.74
N GLU A 39 29.32 5.16 6.56
CA GLU A 39 29.66 6.53 6.19
C GLU A 39 31.12 6.65 5.80
N ASN A 40 32.02 6.13 6.65
CA ASN A 40 33.46 6.19 6.44
C ASN A 40 33.86 5.36 5.22
N TYR A 41 33.36 4.12 5.15
CA TYR A 41 33.74 3.20 4.08
C TYR A 41 33.27 3.71 2.71
N ILE A 42 32.02 4.18 2.59
CA ILE A 42 31.51 4.73 1.34
C ILE A 42 32.26 6.01 0.96
N ALA A 43 32.58 6.88 1.93
CA ALA A 43 33.39 8.06 1.67
C ALA A 43 34.79 7.70 1.17
N GLU A 44 35.45 6.70 1.75
CA GLU A 44 36.75 6.19 1.29
C GLU A 44 36.66 5.66 -0.15
N LEU A 45 35.64 4.87 -0.48
CA LEU A 45 35.45 4.34 -1.84
C LEU A 45 35.27 5.47 -2.87
N ILE A 46 34.57 6.55 -2.50
CA ILE A 46 34.39 7.71 -3.37
C ILE A 46 35.70 8.50 -3.51
N ASN A 47 36.37 8.77 -2.38
CA ASN A 47 37.62 9.54 -2.35
C ASN A 47 38.78 8.85 -3.06
N SER A 48 38.81 7.51 -3.03
CA SER A 48 39.78 6.69 -3.75
C SER A 48 39.40 6.45 -5.22
N GLY A 49 38.23 6.91 -5.67
CA GLY A 49 37.75 6.75 -7.05
C GLY A 49 37.25 5.35 -7.40
N ARG A 50 37.10 4.45 -6.41
CA ARG A 50 36.55 3.09 -6.61
C ARG A 50 35.07 3.10 -6.94
N ILE A 51 34.34 4.10 -6.44
CA ILE A 51 32.95 4.38 -6.79
C ILE A 51 32.86 5.86 -7.19
N SER A 52 32.18 6.16 -8.29
CA SER A 52 31.99 7.57 -8.67
C SER A 52 30.99 8.25 -7.73
N PHE A 53 31.22 9.54 -7.45
CA PHE A 53 30.28 10.34 -6.67
C PHE A 53 28.86 10.31 -7.26
N GLN A 54 28.76 10.37 -8.59
CA GLN A 54 27.48 10.32 -9.31
C GLN A 54 26.74 9.00 -9.07
N THR A 55 27.44 7.86 -9.12
CA THR A 55 26.85 6.54 -8.85
C THR A 55 26.24 6.46 -7.46
N PHE A 56 26.91 7.01 -6.44
CA PHE A 56 26.37 7.05 -5.10
C PHE A 56 25.16 7.99 -4.99
N ASN A 57 25.23 9.16 -5.63
CA ASN A 57 24.15 10.14 -5.61
C ASN A 57 22.88 9.61 -6.33
N ASP A 58 23.05 8.90 -7.45
CA ASP A 58 21.96 8.21 -8.17
C ASP A 58 21.33 7.12 -7.30
N TYR A 59 22.16 6.34 -6.58
CA TYR A 59 21.66 5.38 -5.60
C TYR A 59 20.83 6.05 -4.51
N LEU A 60 21.28 7.17 -3.95
CA LEU A 60 20.51 7.92 -2.95
C LEU A 60 19.18 8.44 -3.51
N PHE A 61 19.17 8.87 -4.78
CA PHE A 61 17.94 9.33 -5.42
C PHE A 61 16.88 8.22 -5.49
N GLU A 62 17.26 7.01 -5.90
CA GLU A 62 16.34 5.88 -5.95
C GLU A 62 15.95 5.41 -4.54
N GLU A 63 16.90 5.30 -3.61
CA GLU A 63 16.63 4.90 -2.22
C GLU A 63 15.73 5.88 -1.47
N PHE A 64 15.85 7.20 -1.73
CA PHE A 64 15.00 8.21 -1.10
C PHE A 64 13.72 8.51 -1.87
N SER A 65 13.61 8.04 -3.12
CA SER A 65 12.34 7.96 -3.85
C SER A 65 11.51 6.77 -3.39
N TYR A 66 12.16 5.69 -2.97
CA TYR A 66 11.55 4.46 -2.44
C TYR A 66 12.14 4.13 -1.05
N GLY A 67 12.62 2.91 -0.80
CA GLY A 67 13.27 2.54 0.46
C GLY A 67 12.35 2.71 1.67
N LYS A 68 12.64 3.67 2.54
CA LYS A 68 11.83 3.93 3.75
C LYS A 68 10.53 4.72 3.48
N GLN A 69 10.27 5.15 2.23
CA GLN A 69 9.11 5.96 1.83
C GLN A 69 7.79 5.14 1.81
N ARG A 70 7.37 4.68 3.00
CA ARG A 70 6.30 3.69 3.16
C ARG A 70 4.88 4.25 3.18
N GLU A 71 4.71 5.55 3.40
CA GLU A 71 3.42 6.24 3.32
C GLU A 71 3.28 6.92 1.97
N THR A 72 2.37 6.46 1.12
CA THR A 72 2.19 6.99 -0.24
C THR A 72 0.81 7.58 -0.43
N PHE A 73 0.74 8.80 -0.98
CA PHE A 73 -0.48 9.55 -1.23
C PHE A 73 -0.64 9.78 -2.72
N ILE A 74 -1.76 9.32 -3.29
CA ILE A 74 -1.98 9.31 -4.74
C ILE A 74 -3.19 10.18 -5.08
N PHE A 75 -2.98 11.13 -5.98
CA PHE A 75 -3.98 12.08 -6.47
C PHE A 75 -4.21 11.87 -7.96
N LYS A 76 -5.47 12.06 -8.42
CA LYS A 76 -5.80 12.07 -9.85
C LYS A 76 -5.75 13.48 -10.39
N ILE A 77 -5.00 13.70 -11.47
CA ILE A 77 -4.85 15.00 -12.10
C ILE A 77 -6.01 15.24 -13.06
N HIS A 78 -6.78 16.28 -12.79
CA HIS A 78 -7.79 16.82 -13.70
C HIS A 78 -7.13 17.66 -14.80
N SER A 79 -6.30 18.62 -14.38
CA SER A 79 -5.63 19.57 -15.27
C SER A 79 -4.32 20.07 -14.67
N PHE A 80 -3.44 20.61 -15.50
CA PHE A 80 -2.14 21.15 -15.09
C PHE A 80 -1.66 22.21 -16.09
N ASN A 81 -0.61 22.96 -15.72
CA ASN A 81 0.05 23.91 -16.63
C ASN A 81 0.69 23.19 -17.83
N LYS A 82 0.13 23.36 -19.03
CA LYS A 82 0.63 22.70 -20.26
C LYS A 82 2.11 22.95 -20.57
N LYS A 83 2.70 24.04 -20.06
CA LYS A 83 4.13 24.33 -20.21
C LYS A 83 5.02 23.20 -19.68
N ILE A 84 4.58 22.48 -18.65
CA ILE A 84 5.37 21.41 -18.03
C ILE A 84 5.52 20.18 -18.94
N LYS A 85 4.77 20.07 -20.05
CA LYS A 85 4.99 19.02 -21.08
C LYS A 85 6.19 19.33 -21.98
N ASN A 86 6.60 20.58 -22.08
CA ASN A 86 7.75 21.00 -22.86
C ASN A 86 8.99 21.06 -21.96
N ILE A 87 10.06 20.35 -22.34
CA ILE A 87 11.28 20.25 -21.53
C ILE A 87 11.89 21.63 -21.26
N VAL A 88 12.04 22.47 -22.29
CA VAL A 88 12.65 23.81 -22.15
C VAL A 88 11.84 24.69 -21.21
N GLN A 89 10.53 24.73 -21.38
CA GLN A 89 9.65 25.53 -20.52
C GLN A 89 9.59 25.00 -19.08
N LEU A 90 9.66 23.68 -18.88
CA LEU A 90 9.77 23.09 -17.55
C LEU A 90 11.09 23.50 -16.88
N ILE A 91 12.21 23.49 -17.62
CA ILE A 91 13.50 23.96 -17.11
C ILE A 91 13.43 25.45 -16.72
N GLU A 92 12.78 26.30 -17.51
CA GLU A 92 12.58 27.71 -17.13
C GLU A 92 11.79 27.87 -15.81
N ILE A 93 10.75 27.05 -15.61
CA ILE A 93 10.00 27.01 -14.35
C ILE A 93 10.92 26.58 -13.20
N MET A 94 11.72 25.52 -13.39
CA MET A 94 12.63 25.03 -12.35
C MET A 94 13.76 26.02 -12.05
N LYS A 95 14.31 26.68 -13.06
CA LYS A 95 15.32 27.72 -12.91
C LYS A 95 14.81 28.90 -12.11
N SER A 96 13.59 29.36 -12.41
CA SER A 96 12.98 30.51 -11.74
C SER A 96 12.62 30.24 -10.27
N ASN A 97 12.31 28.99 -9.91
CA ASN A 97 11.85 28.64 -8.57
C ASN A 97 12.94 28.00 -7.68
N TYR A 98 13.92 27.33 -8.28
CA TYR A 98 14.93 26.55 -7.57
C TYR A 98 16.36 26.74 -8.08
N ASN A 99 16.57 27.63 -9.07
CA ASN A 99 17.87 27.82 -9.73
C ASN A 99 18.46 26.50 -10.30
N VAL A 100 17.59 25.66 -10.87
CA VAL A 100 17.95 24.41 -11.57
C VAL A 100 17.76 24.61 -13.06
N ASP A 101 18.83 24.49 -13.84
CA ASP A 101 18.84 24.69 -15.30
C ASP A 101 19.14 23.42 -16.12
N GLU A 102 19.12 22.26 -15.46
CA GLU A 102 19.40 20.94 -16.05
C GLU A 102 18.23 19.96 -15.92
N THR A 103 18.14 18.98 -16.83
CA THR A 103 17.07 17.97 -16.85
C THR A 103 17.21 16.92 -15.76
N TYR A 104 18.41 16.79 -15.22
CA TYR A 104 18.70 15.94 -14.07
C TYR A 104 19.62 16.68 -13.12
N TYR A 105 19.08 17.02 -11.96
CA TYR A 105 19.75 17.72 -10.88
C TYR A 105 19.74 16.81 -9.66
N ASN A 106 20.89 16.58 -9.05
CA ASN A 106 20.98 15.77 -7.84
C ASN A 106 22.11 16.27 -6.95
N LYS A 107 21.75 16.75 -5.76
CA LYS A 107 22.70 17.26 -4.75
C LYS A 107 22.54 16.57 -3.40
N ILE A 108 21.84 15.44 -3.34
CA ILE A 108 21.49 14.76 -2.08
C ILE A 108 22.74 14.50 -1.22
N ALA A 109 23.78 13.90 -1.80
CA ALA A 109 25.02 13.58 -1.10
C ALA A 109 25.79 14.82 -0.59
N THR A 110 25.49 16.02 -1.11
CA THR A 110 26.14 17.28 -0.72
C THR A 110 25.23 18.23 0.06
N THR A 111 23.95 17.91 0.24
CA THR A 111 23.02 18.77 0.97
C THR A 111 23.07 18.44 2.46
N TYR A 112 23.38 19.47 3.25
CA TYR A 112 23.43 19.39 4.71
C TYR A 112 22.49 20.42 5.31
N PHE A 113 21.51 19.95 6.08
CA PHE A 113 20.62 20.85 6.80
C PHE A 113 21.29 21.26 8.11
N SER A 114 21.70 22.52 8.20
CA SER A 114 22.29 23.09 9.41
C SER A 114 21.28 23.12 10.56
N ASN A 115 21.73 23.37 11.79
CA ASN A 115 20.81 23.43 12.94
C ASN A 115 19.76 24.56 12.80
N ASP A 116 20.04 25.59 12.02
CA ASP A 116 19.21 26.78 11.88
C ASP A 116 18.34 26.77 10.60
N ASP A 117 18.56 25.80 9.69
CA ASP A 117 17.82 25.67 8.43
C ASP A 117 16.61 24.72 8.57
N GLU A 118 15.46 25.28 8.93
CA GLU A 118 14.16 24.59 8.80
C GLU A 118 13.63 24.55 7.36
N LYS A 119 14.33 25.17 6.39
CA LYS A 119 13.83 25.34 5.04
C LYS A 119 13.96 24.05 4.23
N ALA A 120 12.84 23.67 3.63
CA ALA A 120 12.76 22.56 2.69
C ALA A 120 13.44 22.92 1.37
N GLU A 121 14.48 22.18 1.02
CA GLU A 121 15.24 22.38 -0.22
C GLU A 121 14.91 21.31 -1.25
N LEU A 122 14.86 21.71 -2.51
CA LEU A 122 14.85 20.75 -3.61
C LEU A 122 16.26 20.16 -3.71
N VAL A 123 16.40 18.89 -3.37
CA VAL A 123 17.70 18.19 -3.35
C VAL A 123 17.93 17.34 -4.58
N ALA A 124 16.87 16.95 -5.28
CA ALA A 124 16.96 16.32 -6.58
C ALA A 124 15.74 16.60 -7.46
N PHE A 125 15.95 16.59 -8.77
CA PHE A 125 14.96 16.78 -9.81
C PHE A 125 15.36 15.96 -11.04
N LYS A 126 14.39 15.26 -11.63
CA LYS A 126 14.60 14.46 -12.83
C LYS A 126 13.39 14.57 -13.76
N ILE A 127 13.65 14.93 -15.01
CA ILE A 127 12.67 14.82 -16.09
C ILE A 127 12.77 13.42 -16.68
N VAL A 128 11.64 12.73 -16.75
CA VAL A 128 11.51 11.48 -17.50
C VAL A 128 10.71 11.80 -18.77
N PRO A 129 11.35 11.79 -19.95
CA PRO A 129 10.63 12.04 -21.19
C PRO A 129 9.77 10.83 -21.60
N ASN A 130 8.85 11.04 -22.53
CA ASN A 130 8.09 9.95 -23.15
C ASN A 130 9.00 9.07 -24.03
N PHE A 131 8.48 7.93 -24.50
CA PHE A 131 9.24 6.96 -25.30
C PHE A 131 9.93 7.57 -26.54
N ASN A 132 9.35 8.61 -27.13
CA ASN A 132 9.90 9.29 -28.31
C ASN A 132 10.88 10.44 -27.95
N ASN A 133 11.16 10.68 -26.67
CA ASN A 133 12.00 11.78 -26.17
C ASN A 133 11.54 13.20 -26.57
N VAL A 134 10.26 13.39 -26.86
CA VAL A 134 9.72 14.66 -27.35
C VAL A 134 9.11 15.51 -26.24
N THR A 135 8.37 14.88 -25.33
CA THR A 135 7.63 15.57 -24.27
C THR A 135 7.92 14.97 -22.93
N VAL A 136 7.72 15.75 -21.87
CA VAL A 136 7.80 15.25 -20.50
C VAL A 136 6.67 14.25 -20.25
N SER A 137 7.02 13.06 -19.77
CA SER A 137 6.11 12.01 -19.32
C SER A 137 5.93 12.06 -17.82
N LYS A 138 7.05 12.08 -17.06
CA LYS A 138 7.04 12.20 -15.60
C LYS A 138 8.03 13.25 -15.13
N ILE A 139 7.71 13.86 -14.00
CA ILE A 139 8.59 14.78 -13.28
C ILE A 139 8.81 14.18 -11.89
N LYS A 140 10.05 13.85 -11.54
CA LYS A 140 10.42 13.38 -10.20
C LYS A 140 11.12 14.51 -9.44
N LEU A 141 10.65 14.80 -8.24
CA LEU A 141 11.19 15.81 -7.32
C LEU A 141 11.48 15.14 -5.99
N LEU A 142 12.61 15.48 -5.38
CA LEU A 142 12.94 15.07 -4.02
C LEU A 142 13.22 16.31 -3.18
N PHE A 143 12.47 16.46 -2.09
CA PHE A 143 12.66 17.54 -1.14
C PHE A 143 13.30 17.02 0.12
N GLY A 144 14.39 17.66 0.55
CA GLY A 144 15.04 17.40 1.83
C GLY A 144 14.72 18.49 2.84
N TYR A 145 14.66 18.11 4.11
CA TYR A 145 14.47 19.02 5.23
C TYR A 145 14.92 18.37 6.54
N LYS A 146 15.09 19.18 7.57
CA LYS A 146 15.42 18.75 8.91
C LYS A 146 14.17 18.36 9.71
N VAL A 147 14.28 17.28 10.48
CA VAL A 147 13.28 16.86 11.47
C VAL A 147 13.91 16.65 12.84
N GLU A 148 13.16 16.94 13.89
CA GLU A 148 13.52 16.63 15.27
C GLU A 148 12.81 15.37 15.75
N VAL A 149 13.59 14.41 16.24
CA VAL A 149 13.11 13.14 16.80
C VAL A 149 13.73 12.90 18.17
N LEU A 150 13.09 12.07 18.98
CA LEU A 150 13.68 11.56 20.21
C LEU A 150 14.43 10.25 19.92
N ASN A 151 15.68 10.19 20.35
CA ASN A 151 16.46 8.96 20.31
C ASN A 151 15.98 7.97 21.40
N LYS A 152 16.59 6.79 21.50
CA LYS A 152 16.21 5.75 22.47
C LYS A 152 16.29 6.21 23.93
N ASP A 153 17.19 7.14 24.24
CA ASP A 153 17.43 7.70 25.58
C ASP A 153 16.62 8.98 25.86
N ASP A 154 15.53 9.22 25.12
CA ASP A 154 14.69 10.42 25.22
C ASP A 154 15.41 11.76 24.93
N LYS A 155 16.59 11.70 24.29
CA LYS A 155 17.34 12.90 23.89
C LYS A 155 16.91 13.36 22.51
N LYS A 156 16.79 14.68 22.34
CA LYS A 156 16.51 15.30 21.05
C LYS A 156 17.68 15.10 20.10
N GLN A 157 17.38 14.70 18.86
CA GLN A 157 18.35 14.66 17.78
C GLN A 157 17.73 15.18 16.48
N ASN A 158 18.58 15.77 15.64
CA ASN A 158 18.22 16.23 14.32
C ASN A 158 18.51 15.13 13.30
N GLU A 159 17.55 14.84 12.43
CA GLU A 159 17.73 13.95 11.31
C GLU A 159 17.31 14.64 10.01
N HIS A 160 17.90 14.20 8.89
CA HIS A 160 17.33 14.54 7.59
C HIS A 160 16.06 13.71 7.37
N SER A 161 15.13 14.27 6.62
CA SER A 161 13.99 13.56 6.07
C SER A 161 13.76 14.02 4.64
N TYR A 162 13.15 13.14 3.85
CA TYR A 162 12.96 13.33 2.43
C TYR A 162 11.51 13.06 2.06
N VAL A 163 10.95 13.88 1.18
CA VAL A 163 9.64 13.65 0.57
C VAL A 163 9.82 13.59 -0.94
N ALA A 164 9.44 12.45 -1.51
CA ALA A 164 9.47 12.23 -2.95
C ALA A 164 8.13 12.62 -3.55
N VAL A 165 8.16 13.38 -4.65
CA VAL A 165 6.96 13.75 -5.40
C VAL A 165 7.17 13.37 -6.86
N GLU A 166 6.27 12.56 -7.39
CA GLU A 166 6.24 12.17 -8.80
C GLU A 166 4.97 12.70 -9.44
N VAL A 167 5.11 13.52 -10.48
CA VAL A 167 4.01 14.00 -11.31
C VAL A 167 4.04 13.22 -12.61
N ASP A 168 3.09 12.31 -12.78
CA ASP A 168 2.93 11.49 -13.96
C ASP A 168 1.88 12.13 -14.88
N LEU A 169 2.35 12.73 -15.97
CA LEU A 169 1.51 13.47 -16.92
C LEU A 169 0.77 12.54 -17.88
N ASP A 170 1.28 11.32 -18.08
CA ASP A 170 0.70 10.34 -18.99
C ASP A 170 -0.42 9.57 -18.28
N ASN A 171 -0.18 9.10 -17.06
CA ASN A 171 -1.19 8.45 -16.23
C ASN A 171 -2.07 9.43 -15.44
N LYS A 172 -1.81 10.74 -15.57
CA LYS A 172 -2.53 11.82 -14.89
C LYS A 172 -2.61 11.60 -13.38
N SER A 173 -1.48 11.38 -12.72
CA SER A 173 -1.42 11.20 -11.27
C SER A 173 -0.29 11.99 -10.62
N VAL A 174 -0.50 12.37 -9.36
CA VAL A 174 0.59 12.82 -8.49
C VAL A 174 0.75 11.81 -7.37
N VAL A 175 1.98 11.34 -7.16
CA VAL A 175 2.34 10.41 -6.09
C VAL A 175 3.30 11.12 -5.15
N ILE A 176 2.91 11.26 -3.88
CA ILE A 176 3.75 11.83 -2.82
C ILE A 176 4.10 10.72 -1.85
N LYS A 177 5.38 10.43 -1.65
CA LYS A 177 5.86 9.38 -0.76
C LYS A 177 6.61 9.98 0.42
N VAL A 178 6.30 9.51 1.62
CA VAL A 178 6.84 10.00 2.88
C VAL A 178 7.34 8.83 3.74
N SER A 179 8.50 9.01 4.36
CA SER A 179 9.06 8.04 5.29
C SER A 179 8.50 8.30 6.69
N PRO A 180 7.67 7.41 7.26
CA PRO A 180 7.20 7.58 8.63
C PRO A 180 8.37 7.46 9.60
N LYS A 181 8.66 8.54 10.31
CA LYS A 181 9.69 8.61 11.35
C LYS A 181 9.09 8.28 12.71
N ALA A 182 9.76 7.42 13.47
CA ALA A 182 9.37 7.14 14.84
C ALA A 182 9.70 8.33 15.75
N ARG A 183 8.87 8.56 16.77
CA ARG A 183 9.15 9.52 17.87
C ARG A 183 9.46 10.95 17.40
N VAL A 184 8.78 11.41 16.34
CA VAL A 184 8.82 12.81 15.91
C VAL A 184 8.28 13.72 17.01
N ILE A 185 9.01 14.80 17.29
CA ILE A 185 8.66 15.74 18.37
C ILE A 185 7.50 16.65 17.96
N HIS A 186 7.46 17.04 16.69
CA HIS A 186 6.49 18.02 16.17
C HIS A 186 5.53 17.39 15.18
N ASP A 187 4.23 17.69 15.32
CA ASP A 187 3.17 17.21 14.42
C ASP A 187 3.37 17.63 12.96
N ARG A 188 4.04 18.77 12.72
CA ARG A 188 4.42 19.23 11.37
C ARG A 188 5.38 18.27 10.65
N HIS A 189 6.05 17.37 11.37
CA HIS A 189 6.94 16.34 10.83
C HIS A 189 6.28 14.96 10.69
N LYS A 190 4.98 14.84 10.99
CA LYS A 190 4.21 13.62 10.71
C LYS A 190 3.90 13.50 9.22
N PRO A 191 3.75 12.27 8.68
CA PRO A 191 3.48 12.04 7.26
C PRO A 191 2.34 12.90 6.70
N GLU A 192 1.24 13.04 7.44
CA GLU A 192 0.06 13.79 7.02
C GLU A 192 0.35 15.28 6.81
N SER A 193 1.15 15.88 7.69
CA SER A 193 1.55 17.28 7.59
C SER A 193 2.52 17.49 6.44
N LEU A 194 3.43 16.53 6.25
CA LEU A 194 4.49 16.59 5.25
C LEU A 194 3.93 16.47 3.83
N PHE A 195 3.09 15.47 3.56
CA PHE A 195 2.53 15.35 2.20
C PHE A 195 1.69 16.56 1.85
N ARG A 196 0.92 17.14 2.78
CA ARG A 196 0.10 18.34 2.54
C ARG A 196 0.97 19.54 2.15
N ARG A 197 2.04 19.79 2.91
CA ARG A 197 3.00 20.87 2.62
C ARG A 197 3.58 20.75 1.22
N TYR A 198 4.00 19.55 0.81
CA TYR A 198 4.61 19.36 -0.50
C TYR A 198 3.59 19.24 -1.63
N LYS A 199 2.37 18.77 -1.35
CA LYS A 199 1.22 18.87 -2.25
C LYS A 199 0.99 20.33 -2.63
N GLU A 200 0.80 21.21 -1.63
CA GLU A 200 0.58 22.65 -1.86
C GLU A 200 1.72 23.27 -2.70
N LYS A 201 2.98 22.97 -2.35
CA LYS A 201 4.15 23.49 -3.06
C LYS A 201 4.18 23.07 -4.54
N VAL A 202 4.00 21.78 -4.82
CA VAL A 202 4.09 21.24 -6.19
C VAL A 202 2.86 21.58 -7.01
N PHE A 203 1.67 21.59 -6.40
CA PHE A 203 0.43 21.92 -7.10
C PHE A 203 0.42 23.39 -7.51
N ALA A 204 0.91 24.29 -6.65
CA ALA A 204 1.08 25.69 -7.02
C ALA A 204 2.12 25.87 -8.13
N LEU A 205 3.27 25.20 -8.02
CA LEU A 205 4.37 25.28 -9.00
C LEU A 205 3.92 24.88 -10.42
N PHE A 206 3.11 23.82 -10.53
CA PHE A 206 2.68 23.25 -11.81
C PHE A 206 1.21 23.54 -12.14
N ASN A 207 0.53 24.37 -11.35
CA ASN A 207 -0.89 24.69 -11.47
C ASN A 207 -1.78 23.44 -11.62
N ILE A 208 -1.60 22.46 -10.74
CA ILE A 208 -2.30 21.17 -10.78
C ILE A 208 -3.66 21.29 -10.09
N ASN A 209 -4.71 20.90 -10.80
CA ASN A 209 -6.04 20.65 -10.24
C ASN A 209 -6.33 19.15 -10.26
N ILE A 210 -7.05 18.66 -9.26
CA ILE A 210 -7.31 17.23 -9.05
C ILE A 210 -8.78 16.88 -9.20
N ASP A 211 -9.04 15.64 -9.60
CA ASP A 211 -10.34 15.01 -9.49
C ASP A 211 -10.46 14.33 -8.11
N ALA A 212 -11.61 14.47 -7.47
CA ALA A 212 -11.90 13.73 -6.24
C ALA A 212 -12.20 12.25 -6.56
N PHE A 213 -11.73 11.34 -5.71
CA PHE A 213 -12.11 9.93 -5.74
C PHE A 213 -13.54 9.70 -5.25
N ASN A 214 -14.10 10.64 -4.46
CA ASN A 214 -15.44 10.55 -3.86
C ASN A 214 -15.68 9.19 -3.18
N TYR A 215 -16.87 8.60 -3.33
CA TYR A 215 -17.17 7.29 -2.75
C TYR A 215 -16.63 6.12 -3.58
N ASP A 216 -16.12 6.37 -4.79
CA ASP A 216 -15.79 5.32 -5.76
C ASP A 216 -14.66 4.43 -5.25
N HIS A 217 -13.64 5.01 -4.63
CA HIS A 217 -12.53 4.22 -4.09
C HIS A 217 -12.90 3.32 -2.90
N LYS A 218 -13.99 3.63 -2.16
CA LYS A 218 -14.50 2.72 -1.11
C LYS A 218 -15.16 1.49 -1.71
N VAL A 219 -15.76 1.64 -2.89
CA VAL A 219 -16.33 0.55 -3.68
C VAL A 219 -15.20 -0.29 -4.29
N VAL A 220 -14.10 0.33 -4.73
CA VAL A 220 -12.89 -0.39 -5.18
C VAL A 220 -12.36 -1.30 -4.07
N LEU A 221 -12.19 -0.80 -2.84
CA LEU A 221 -11.74 -1.64 -1.72
C LEU A 221 -12.72 -2.76 -1.36
N TYR A 222 -14.03 -2.53 -1.45
CA TYR A 222 -15.02 -3.59 -1.28
C TYR A 222 -14.88 -4.67 -2.36
N THR A 223 -14.75 -4.27 -3.63
CA THR A 223 -14.59 -5.19 -4.77
C THR A 223 -13.31 -6.02 -4.63
N MET A 224 -12.22 -5.40 -4.17
CA MET A 224 -10.98 -6.10 -3.82
C MET A 224 -11.21 -7.17 -2.74
N CYS A 225 -11.90 -6.81 -1.65
CA CYS A 225 -12.19 -7.73 -0.55
C CYS A 225 -13.05 -8.91 -1.01
N GLU A 226 -14.09 -8.63 -1.80
CA GLU A 226 -15.02 -9.64 -2.32
C GLU A 226 -14.33 -10.61 -3.28
N GLU A 227 -13.52 -10.13 -4.22
CA GLU A 227 -12.78 -11.01 -5.14
C GLU A 227 -11.77 -11.89 -4.40
N LEU A 228 -11.02 -11.35 -3.42
CA LEU A 228 -10.10 -12.12 -2.60
C LEU A 228 -10.82 -13.20 -1.77
N TYR A 229 -11.99 -12.89 -1.22
CA TYR A 229 -12.82 -13.88 -0.56
C TYR A 229 -13.32 -14.95 -1.54
N SER A 230 -13.77 -14.53 -2.73
CA SER A 230 -14.29 -15.41 -3.77
C SER A 230 -13.23 -16.40 -4.29
N GLN A 231 -11.95 -16.01 -4.34
CA GLN A 231 -10.84 -16.93 -4.64
C GLN A 231 -10.73 -18.08 -3.63
N ILE A 232 -10.78 -17.76 -2.34
CA ILE A 232 -10.74 -18.76 -1.27
C ILE A 232 -12.01 -19.61 -1.28
N TYR A 233 -13.16 -19.01 -1.53
CA TYR A 233 -14.43 -19.74 -1.66
C TYR A 233 -14.39 -20.74 -2.82
N ARG A 234 -13.87 -20.35 -4.00
CA ARG A 234 -13.68 -21.27 -5.14
C ARG A 234 -12.76 -22.43 -4.78
N LYS A 235 -11.68 -22.17 -4.04
CA LYS A 235 -10.79 -23.22 -3.53
C LYS A 235 -11.53 -24.17 -2.58
N MET A 236 -12.28 -23.62 -1.62
CA MET A 236 -13.12 -24.39 -0.70
C MET A 236 -14.08 -25.32 -1.45
N VAL A 237 -14.80 -24.78 -2.45
CA VAL A 237 -15.72 -25.57 -3.27
C VAL A 237 -14.99 -26.70 -4.01
N SER A 238 -13.78 -26.43 -4.52
CA SER A 238 -12.99 -27.44 -5.25
C SER A 238 -12.50 -28.61 -4.39
N ILE A 239 -12.29 -28.38 -3.08
CA ILE A 239 -11.82 -29.41 -2.14
C ILE A 239 -12.97 -30.05 -1.34
N LYS A 240 -14.17 -29.47 -1.38
CA LYS A 240 -15.33 -29.96 -0.62
C LYS A 240 -15.69 -31.39 -1.08
N PRO A 241 -15.67 -32.39 -0.19
CA PRO A 241 -16.08 -33.74 -0.55
C PRO A 241 -17.55 -33.80 -0.97
N VAL A 242 -17.86 -34.55 -2.03
CA VAL A 242 -19.21 -34.64 -2.61
C VAL A 242 -20.25 -35.16 -1.61
N GLN A 243 -19.83 -35.99 -0.66
CA GLN A 243 -20.72 -36.59 0.35
C GLN A 243 -21.21 -35.59 1.41
N VAL A 244 -20.55 -34.44 1.55
CA VAL A 244 -20.87 -33.44 2.60
C VAL A 244 -22.31 -32.96 2.47
N ASP A 245 -22.78 -32.67 1.26
CA ASP A 245 -24.13 -32.13 1.04
C ASP A 245 -25.20 -33.17 1.44
N THR A 246 -24.97 -34.44 1.13
CA THR A 246 -25.84 -35.56 1.55
C THR A 246 -25.89 -35.70 3.09
N ILE A 247 -24.74 -35.56 3.76
CA ILE A 247 -24.64 -35.62 5.23
C ILE A 247 -25.40 -34.43 5.85
N LEU A 248 -25.21 -33.23 5.30
CA LEU A 248 -25.89 -32.01 5.75
C LEU A 248 -27.42 -32.11 5.63
N ASP A 249 -27.92 -32.65 4.51
CA ASP A 249 -29.36 -32.85 4.32
C ASP A 249 -29.92 -33.90 5.29
N SER A 250 -29.18 -34.99 5.56
CA SER A 250 -29.59 -36.00 6.54
C SER A 250 -29.62 -35.42 7.96
N ALA A 251 -28.56 -34.73 8.38
CA ALA A 251 -28.45 -34.10 9.70
C ALA A 251 -29.53 -33.04 9.92
N THR A 252 -29.83 -32.22 8.90
CA THR A 252 -30.91 -31.22 8.95
C THR A 252 -32.25 -31.88 9.23
N LYS A 253 -32.59 -32.96 8.51
CA LYS A 253 -33.85 -33.69 8.69
C LYS A 253 -33.95 -34.29 10.09
N GLU A 254 -32.88 -34.89 10.57
CA GLU A 254 -32.84 -35.53 11.89
C GLU A 254 -32.97 -34.51 13.04
N LEU A 255 -32.24 -33.38 12.97
CA LEU A 255 -32.33 -32.32 13.97
C LEU A 255 -33.72 -31.68 13.98
N THR A 256 -34.29 -31.40 12.81
CA THR A 256 -35.64 -30.82 12.69
C THR A 256 -36.68 -31.73 13.35
N LYS A 257 -36.60 -33.05 13.10
CA LYS A 257 -37.48 -34.05 13.71
C LYS A 257 -37.30 -34.15 15.22
N THR A 258 -36.06 -34.11 15.70
CA THR A 258 -35.71 -34.37 17.11
C THR A 258 -36.00 -33.17 18.01
N LEU A 259 -35.71 -31.95 17.55
CA LEU A 259 -35.87 -30.73 18.33
C LEU A 259 -37.33 -30.33 18.55
N LYS A 260 -38.26 -30.80 17.69
CA LYS A 260 -39.72 -30.57 17.80
C LYS A 260 -40.08 -29.10 18.07
N ILE A 261 -39.39 -28.17 17.39
CA ILE A 261 -39.63 -26.73 17.53
C ILE A 261 -41.00 -26.42 16.92
N LEU A 262 -41.94 -25.98 17.75
CA LEU A 262 -43.26 -25.53 17.29
C LEU A 262 -43.12 -24.35 16.33
N ASP A 263 -43.89 -24.37 15.24
CA ASP A 263 -43.99 -23.33 14.22
C ASP A 263 -42.64 -22.93 13.61
N ILE A 264 -41.75 -23.91 13.36
CA ILE A 264 -40.40 -23.67 12.85
C ILE A 264 -40.41 -22.87 11.53
N ASP A 265 -41.37 -23.12 10.64
CA ASP A 265 -41.47 -22.41 9.35
C ASP A 265 -41.77 -20.91 9.54
N ILE A 266 -42.63 -20.56 10.50
CA ILE A 266 -42.93 -19.16 10.84
C ILE A 266 -41.70 -18.53 11.49
N LYS A 267 -41.08 -19.21 12.45
CA LYS A 267 -39.90 -18.71 13.17
C LYS A 267 -38.69 -18.51 12.25
N LYS A 268 -38.53 -19.36 11.24
CA LYS A 268 -37.50 -19.23 10.19
C LYS A 268 -37.61 -17.91 9.43
N THR A 269 -38.83 -17.42 9.16
CA THR A 269 -39.04 -16.12 8.48
C THR A 269 -38.73 -14.90 9.34
N GLN A 270 -38.75 -15.06 10.67
CA GLN A 270 -38.55 -13.98 11.63
C GLN A 270 -37.12 -13.93 12.16
N ASN A 271 -36.44 -15.08 12.26
CA ASN A 271 -35.08 -15.19 12.75
C ASN A 271 -34.32 -16.32 12.07
N ASN A 272 -33.21 -15.96 11.43
CA ASN A 272 -32.36 -16.88 10.66
C ASN A 272 -31.77 -18.02 11.49
N ILE A 273 -31.74 -17.93 12.82
CA ILE A 273 -31.26 -19.02 13.69
C ILE A 273 -32.08 -20.31 13.56
N PHE A 274 -33.36 -20.19 13.17
CA PHE A 274 -34.24 -21.35 12.95
C PHE A 274 -34.03 -21.99 11.57
N ASP A 275 -33.20 -21.40 10.70
CA ASP A 275 -32.72 -22.06 9.49
C ASP A 275 -31.56 -23.02 9.83
N ILE A 276 -31.92 -24.23 10.26
CA ILE A 276 -30.96 -25.28 10.65
C ILE A 276 -30.03 -25.62 9.48
N LYS A 277 -30.56 -25.74 8.25
CA LYS A 277 -29.76 -26.08 7.06
C LYS A 277 -28.72 -25.00 6.79
N SER A 278 -29.15 -23.73 6.72
CA SER A 278 -28.22 -22.61 6.47
C SER A 278 -27.14 -22.53 7.55
N SER A 279 -27.50 -22.76 8.82
CA SER A 279 -26.57 -22.72 9.93
C SER A 279 -25.51 -23.83 9.83
N LEU A 280 -25.92 -25.06 9.51
CA LEU A 280 -24.99 -26.18 9.31
C LEU A 280 -24.08 -25.99 8.08
N VAL A 281 -24.63 -25.49 6.98
CA VAL A 281 -23.85 -25.18 5.77
C VAL A 281 -22.75 -24.17 6.11
N LYS A 282 -23.09 -23.06 6.78
CA LYS A 282 -22.11 -22.03 7.18
C LYS A 282 -21.02 -22.58 8.09
N LEU A 283 -21.36 -23.47 9.03
CA LEU A 283 -20.36 -24.12 9.88
C LEU A 283 -19.39 -24.98 9.07
N VAL A 284 -19.88 -25.76 8.11
CA VAL A 284 -19.01 -26.58 7.26
C VAL A 284 -18.15 -25.72 6.34
N GLU A 285 -18.72 -24.69 5.70
CA GLU A 285 -17.96 -23.75 4.88
C GLU A 285 -16.85 -23.07 5.70
N HIS A 286 -17.17 -22.67 6.93
CA HIS A 286 -16.20 -22.04 7.84
C HIS A 286 -15.08 -23.01 8.24
N LEU A 287 -15.38 -24.27 8.53
CA LEU A 287 -14.36 -25.28 8.79
C LEU A 287 -13.41 -25.46 7.60
N LEU A 288 -13.94 -25.58 6.38
CA LEU A 288 -13.13 -25.79 5.18
C LEU A 288 -12.30 -24.55 4.79
N ILE A 289 -12.85 -23.33 4.96
CA ILE A 289 -12.10 -22.09 4.77
C ILE A 289 -10.96 -21.99 5.80
N SER A 290 -11.24 -22.36 7.05
CA SER A 290 -10.24 -22.35 8.11
C SER A 290 -9.12 -23.36 7.84
N ASP A 291 -9.44 -24.54 7.29
CA ASP A 291 -8.46 -25.55 6.87
C ASP A 291 -7.52 -25.02 5.78
N ILE A 292 -8.08 -24.38 4.73
CA ILE A 292 -7.28 -23.73 3.67
C ILE A 292 -6.31 -22.69 4.26
N ILE A 293 -6.80 -21.86 5.18
CA ILE A 293 -5.98 -20.83 5.83
C ILE A 293 -4.93 -21.45 6.76
N TYR A 294 -5.24 -22.55 7.45
CA TYR A 294 -4.31 -23.25 8.33
C TYR A 294 -3.17 -23.94 7.55
N THR A 295 -3.49 -24.56 6.41
CA THR A 295 -2.49 -25.09 5.47
C THR A 295 -1.50 -24.02 5.04
N ARG A 296 -1.99 -22.79 4.79
CA ARG A 296 -1.11 -21.64 4.51
C ARG A 296 -0.20 -21.27 5.66
N LYS A 297 -0.71 -21.26 6.90
CA LYS A 297 0.09 -20.99 8.11
C LYS A 297 1.20 -22.03 8.30
N SER A 298 1.01 -23.23 7.76
CA SER A 298 2.00 -24.31 7.77
C SER A 298 3.09 -24.17 6.70
N GLY A 299 3.03 -23.13 5.86
CA GLY A 299 4.04 -22.81 4.86
C GLY A 299 3.73 -23.29 3.44
N GLU A 300 2.58 -23.90 3.22
CA GLU A 300 2.16 -24.36 1.89
C GLU A 300 1.54 -23.23 1.06
N GLU A 301 1.78 -23.24 -0.25
CA GLU A 301 1.16 -22.29 -1.18
C GLU A 301 -0.31 -22.63 -1.42
N VAL A 302 -1.16 -21.61 -1.44
CA VAL A 302 -2.57 -21.75 -1.78
C VAL A 302 -2.77 -21.32 -3.23
N GLU A 303 -2.65 -22.28 -4.15
CA GLU A 303 -2.85 -22.03 -5.57
C GLU A 303 -4.21 -21.36 -5.86
N GLY A 304 -4.19 -20.35 -6.74
CA GLY A 304 -5.39 -19.63 -7.19
C GLY A 304 -5.86 -18.51 -6.25
N VAL A 305 -5.05 -18.16 -5.24
CA VAL A 305 -5.33 -17.05 -4.32
C VAL A 305 -4.24 -15.98 -4.45
N ASP A 306 -4.61 -14.77 -4.83
CA ASP A 306 -3.70 -13.62 -5.00
C ASP A 306 -3.22 -13.04 -3.67
N GLY A 307 -3.99 -13.22 -2.60
CA GLY A 307 -3.69 -12.63 -1.30
C GLY A 307 -4.79 -12.82 -0.27
N PHE A 308 -4.51 -12.37 0.95
CA PHE A 308 -5.42 -12.51 2.09
C PHE A 308 -5.71 -11.16 2.73
N VAL A 309 -6.98 -10.87 2.98
CA VAL A 309 -7.36 -9.70 3.78
C VAL A 309 -7.00 -9.98 5.24
N THR A 310 -6.22 -9.10 5.85
CA THR A 310 -5.72 -9.21 7.24
C THR A 310 -6.33 -8.15 8.16
N TYR A 311 -6.88 -7.09 7.57
CA TYR A 311 -7.60 -6.05 8.29
C TYR A 311 -8.64 -5.41 7.38
N LEU A 312 -9.80 -5.08 7.94
CA LEU A 312 -10.79 -4.25 7.27
C LEU A 312 -11.45 -3.28 8.24
N ARG A 313 -11.78 -2.08 7.76
CA ARG A 313 -12.63 -1.12 8.44
C ARG A 313 -13.74 -0.68 7.50
N PHE A 314 -14.98 -0.83 7.93
CA PHE A 314 -16.13 -0.37 7.18
C PHE A 314 -17.14 0.35 8.08
N ASN A 315 -18.01 1.14 7.46
CA ASN A 315 -19.13 1.79 8.11
C ASN A 315 -20.29 1.80 7.12
N ASP A 316 -21.43 1.26 7.52
CA ASP A 316 -22.64 1.18 6.69
C ASP A 316 -23.39 2.51 6.54
N GLY A 317 -22.93 3.58 7.21
CA GLY A 317 -23.52 4.91 7.21
C GLY A 317 -24.69 5.07 8.19
N THR A 318 -25.00 4.02 8.96
CA THR A 318 -26.12 3.99 9.90
C THR A 318 -25.65 3.48 11.27
N ASN A 319 -25.81 2.18 11.54
CA ASN A 319 -25.68 1.60 12.87
C ASN A 319 -24.43 0.72 13.03
N VAL A 320 -23.80 0.28 11.93
CA VAL A 320 -22.68 -0.66 11.99
C VAL A 320 -21.40 -0.01 11.49
N SER A 321 -20.49 0.23 12.43
CA SER A 321 -19.09 0.54 12.17
C SER A 321 -18.24 -0.54 12.82
N ALA A 322 -17.49 -1.29 12.02
CA ALA A 322 -16.65 -2.38 12.53
C ALA A 322 -15.21 -2.27 12.03
N ARG A 323 -14.31 -2.82 12.85
CA ARG A 323 -12.92 -3.06 12.50
C ARG A 323 -12.64 -4.53 12.74
N LEU A 324 -12.21 -5.24 11.71
CA LEU A 324 -11.80 -6.62 11.79
C LEU A 324 -10.29 -6.66 11.60
N ARG A 325 -9.62 -7.42 12.44
CA ARG A 325 -8.17 -7.54 12.45
C ARG A 325 -7.84 -9.00 12.73
N GLY A 326 -7.09 -9.62 11.82
CA GLY A 326 -6.55 -10.95 12.05
C GLY A 326 -5.49 -10.93 13.15
N GLU A 327 -5.25 -12.09 13.74
CA GLU A 327 -4.23 -12.25 14.77
C GLU A 327 -2.85 -11.79 14.25
N ASN A 328 -2.08 -11.15 15.13
CA ASN A 328 -0.78 -10.54 14.80
C ASN A 328 -0.77 -9.57 13.61
N CYS A 329 -1.95 -9.08 13.17
CA CYS A 329 -2.06 -8.22 11.99
C CYS A 329 -1.58 -8.89 10.67
N ARG A 330 -1.40 -10.22 10.66
CA ARG A 330 -0.91 -10.97 9.49
C ARG A 330 -1.83 -12.10 9.10
N ASP A 331 -2.61 -12.59 10.05
CA ASP A 331 -3.53 -13.68 9.76
C ASP A 331 -4.72 -13.18 8.94
N PRO A 332 -5.25 -14.02 8.03
CA PRO A 332 -6.47 -13.69 7.33
C PRO A 332 -7.64 -13.44 8.29
N ILE A 333 -8.62 -12.65 7.89
CA ILE A 333 -9.83 -12.41 8.68
C ILE A 333 -10.98 -13.36 8.32
N PHE A 334 -10.87 -14.07 7.19
CA PHE A 334 -11.98 -14.80 6.57
C PHE A 334 -12.36 -16.09 7.32
N ASP A 335 -11.49 -16.59 8.19
CA ASP A 335 -11.73 -17.68 9.14
C ASP A 335 -12.25 -17.19 10.51
N SER A 336 -12.51 -15.89 10.68
CA SER A 336 -13.06 -15.37 11.93
C SER A 336 -14.59 -15.42 11.97
N GLU A 337 -15.16 -15.85 13.10
CA GLU A 337 -16.61 -15.78 13.36
C GLU A 337 -17.15 -14.36 13.19
N THR A 338 -16.33 -13.35 13.54
CA THR A 338 -16.68 -11.94 13.41
C THR A 338 -16.86 -11.53 11.96
N TYR A 339 -15.99 -11.99 11.05
CA TYR A 339 -16.16 -11.72 9.62
C TYR A 339 -17.39 -12.42 9.06
N MET A 340 -17.63 -13.68 9.45
CA MET A 340 -18.85 -14.40 9.03
C MET A 340 -20.13 -13.66 9.43
N ALA A 341 -20.19 -13.13 10.66
CA ALA A 341 -21.34 -12.35 11.14
C ALA A 341 -21.48 -10.99 10.43
N LEU A 342 -20.37 -10.36 10.03
CA LEU A 342 -20.36 -9.04 9.40
C LEU A 342 -20.39 -9.07 7.87
N ARG A 343 -20.34 -10.25 7.25
CA ARG A 343 -20.34 -10.42 5.79
C ARG A 343 -21.54 -9.73 5.13
N SER A 344 -22.76 -9.96 5.64
CA SER A 344 -23.97 -9.34 5.07
C SER A 344 -24.00 -7.81 5.24
N PRO A 345 -23.70 -7.23 6.43
CA PRO A 345 -23.53 -5.79 6.56
C PRO A 345 -22.48 -5.18 5.61
N ILE A 346 -21.32 -5.83 5.45
CA ILE A 346 -20.27 -5.38 4.52
C ILE A 346 -20.81 -5.37 3.09
N ASP A 347 -21.44 -6.47 2.67
CA ASP A 347 -22.02 -6.64 1.33
C ASP A 347 -23.12 -5.61 1.02
N ASN A 348 -23.97 -5.33 2.01
CA ASN A 348 -25.02 -4.31 1.88
C ASN A 348 -24.44 -2.90 1.73
N SER A 349 -23.36 -2.58 2.46
CA SER A 349 -22.73 -1.27 2.40
C SER A 349 -21.96 -1.01 1.10
N LYS A 350 -21.38 -2.08 0.52
CA LYS A 350 -20.45 -2.05 -0.64
C LYS A 350 -19.32 -1.04 -0.50
N LYS A 351 -18.95 -0.70 0.74
CA LYS A 351 -18.02 0.39 1.05
C LYS A 351 -17.06 -0.04 2.15
N ILE A 352 -15.77 -0.08 1.82
CA ILE A 352 -14.70 -0.30 2.79
C ILE A 352 -13.83 0.95 2.86
N SER A 353 -13.57 1.45 4.07
CA SER A 353 -12.74 2.64 4.29
C SER A 353 -11.25 2.31 4.41
N ILE A 354 -10.91 1.16 4.96
CA ILE A 354 -9.52 0.70 5.07
C ILE A 354 -9.49 -0.80 4.80
N LEU A 355 -8.57 -1.24 3.95
CA LEU A 355 -8.31 -2.66 3.67
C LEU A 355 -6.82 -2.91 3.80
N GLN A 356 -6.40 -3.91 4.57
CA GLN A 356 -5.02 -4.38 4.52
C GLN A 356 -4.97 -5.80 3.98
N VAL A 357 -4.09 -6.01 3.02
CA VAL A 357 -3.94 -7.27 2.29
C VAL A 357 -2.50 -7.74 2.41
N LEU A 358 -2.34 -9.03 2.70
CA LEU A 358 -1.09 -9.74 2.50
C LEU A 358 -1.14 -10.33 1.10
N TRP A 359 -0.47 -9.67 0.15
CA TRP A 359 -0.39 -10.16 -1.22
C TRP A 359 0.67 -11.25 -1.35
N LEU A 360 0.32 -12.29 -2.10
CA LEU A 360 1.26 -13.32 -2.52
C LEU A 360 1.80 -12.90 -3.90
N SER A 361 3.06 -12.48 -3.94
CA SER A 361 3.75 -12.15 -5.19
C SER A 361 4.85 -13.16 -5.48
N ASP A 362 5.32 -13.21 -6.73
CA ASP A 362 6.42 -14.09 -7.12
C ASP A 362 7.73 -13.79 -6.35
N GLU A 363 7.89 -12.55 -5.86
CA GLU A 363 9.05 -12.12 -5.05
C GLU A 363 8.84 -12.36 -3.54
N GLY A 364 7.69 -12.91 -3.14
CA GLY A 364 7.32 -13.22 -1.77
C GLY A 364 6.08 -12.48 -1.29
N GLU A 365 5.92 -12.41 0.03
CA GLU A 365 4.76 -11.76 0.67
C GLU A 365 4.93 -10.25 0.76
N LEU A 366 3.95 -9.50 0.24
CA LEU A 366 3.92 -8.05 0.33
C LEU A 366 2.66 -7.59 1.07
N ARG A 367 2.84 -7.05 2.27
CA ARG A 367 1.73 -6.51 3.07
C ARG A 367 1.52 -5.04 2.75
N ILE A 368 0.28 -4.71 2.37
CA ILE A 368 -0.12 -3.37 1.94
C ILE A 368 -1.43 -2.97 2.63
N GLY A 369 -1.50 -1.73 3.11
CA GLY A 369 -2.73 -1.09 3.56
C GLY A 369 -3.22 -0.06 2.55
N TYR A 370 -4.52 -0.04 2.28
CA TYR A 370 -5.19 0.95 1.46
C TYR A 370 -6.18 1.72 2.33
N ASP A 371 -6.10 3.05 2.34
CA ASP A 371 -6.99 3.94 3.10
C ASP A 371 -7.69 4.93 2.15
N THR A 372 -9.02 4.94 2.24
CA THR A 372 -9.95 5.71 1.40
C THR A 372 -10.82 6.65 2.24
N ASN A 373 -10.33 7.11 3.39
CA ASN A 373 -11.05 8.08 4.21
C ASN A 373 -11.07 9.50 3.60
N SER A 374 -10.10 9.84 2.74
CA SER A 374 -10.01 11.13 2.08
C SER A 374 -10.64 11.11 0.69
N ALA A 375 -11.59 12.00 0.41
CA ALA A 375 -12.16 12.10 -0.94
C ALA A 375 -11.15 12.59 -1.99
N GLU A 376 -10.03 13.20 -1.60
CA GLU A 376 -9.04 13.79 -2.52
C GLU A 376 -7.96 12.82 -2.98
N PHE A 377 -7.65 11.80 -2.19
CA PHE A 377 -6.51 10.93 -2.44
C PHE A 377 -6.73 9.51 -1.92
N LEU A 378 -6.03 8.56 -2.55
CA LEU A 378 -5.80 7.24 -1.99
C LEU A 378 -4.50 7.27 -1.17
N ASN A 379 -4.54 6.80 0.08
CA ASN A 379 -3.33 6.51 0.84
C ASN A 379 -3.02 5.01 0.76
N ILE A 380 -1.75 4.69 0.48
CA ILE A 380 -1.21 3.33 0.48
C ILE A 380 -0.06 3.27 1.46
N HIS A 381 -0.17 2.37 2.44
CA HIS A 381 0.88 2.06 3.40
C HIS A 381 1.57 0.74 3.07
N PHE A 382 2.88 0.76 2.95
CA PHE A 382 3.71 -0.44 2.77
C PHE A 382 4.38 -0.82 4.09
N PHE A 383 4.23 -2.07 4.53
CA PHE A 383 4.76 -2.48 5.83
C PHE A 383 6.26 -2.84 5.80
N SER A 384 6.80 -3.18 4.62
CA SER A 384 8.22 -3.41 4.34
C SER A 384 8.88 -2.16 3.75
N ASN A 385 10.21 -2.18 3.57
CA ASN A 385 10.85 -1.17 2.72
C ASN A 385 10.31 -1.30 1.30
N LEU A 386 10.09 -0.17 0.66
CA LEU A 386 9.50 -0.05 -0.65
C LEU A 386 10.59 -0.16 -1.73
N SER A 387 10.40 -1.02 -2.72
CA SER A 387 11.07 -0.89 -4.02
C SER A 387 10.13 -0.27 -5.06
N GLU A 388 10.66 0.10 -6.23
CA GLU A 388 9.80 0.56 -7.35
C GLU A 388 8.83 -0.54 -7.79
N SER A 389 9.28 -1.81 -7.86
CA SER A 389 8.42 -2.95 -8.21
C SER A 389 7.33 -3.18 -7.17
N ASP A 390 7.63 -3.08 -5.87
CA ASP A 390 6.62 -3.19 -4.81
C ASP A 390 5.54 -2.10 -4.94
N PHE A 391 5.96 -0.86 -5.24
CA PHE A 391 5.04 0.25 -5.44
C PHE A 391 4.13 0.00 -6.64
N ASP A 392 4.72 -0.33 -7.80
CA ASP A 392 4.00 -0.59 -9.03
C ASP A 392 3.04 -1.77 -8.89
N TYR A 393 3.45 -2.84 -8.20
CA TYR A 393 2.59 -3.97 -7.89
C TYR A 393 1.43 -3.56 -6.97
N GLY A 394 1.73 -2.88 -5.87
CA GLY A 394 0.73 -2.49 -4.87
C GLY A 394 -0.33 -1.53 -5.40
N TYR A 395 0.11 -0.52 -6.15
CA TYR A 395 -0.78 0.43 -6.81
C TYR A 395 -1.49 -0.21 -8.01
N GLY A 396 -0.80 -1.05 -8.78
CA GLY A 396 -1.35 -1.82 -9.89
C GLY A 396 -2.49 -2.74 -9.48
N LYS A 397 -2.41 -3.37 -8.29
CA LYS A 397 -3.51 -4.15 -7.72
C LYS A 397 -4.73 -3.26 -7.49
N TYR A 398 -4.58 -2.07 -6.92
CA TYR A 398 -5.71 -1.15 -6.72
C TYR A 398 -6.33 -0.70 -8.07
N THR A 399 -5.51 -0.27 -9.04
CA THR A 399 -6.01 0.25 -10.33
C THR A 399 -6.71 -0.82 -11.16
N LYS A 400 -6.29 -2.09 -11.06
CA LYS A 400 -7.00 -3.24 -11.68
C LYS A 400 -8.48 -3.27 -11.28
N TYR A 401 -8.80 -3.05 -10.00
CA TYR A 401 -10.17 -3.07 -9.51
C TYR A 401 -10.91 -1.74 -9.74
N GLU A 402 -10.18 -0.64 -9.93
CA GLU A 402 -10.78 0.63 -10.34
C GLU A 402 -11.28 0.62 -11.79
N GLN A 403 -10.60 -0.13 -12.66
CA GLN A 403 -10.94 -0.26 -14.09
C GLN A 403 -11.91 -1.40 -14.40
N ALA A 404 -12.08 -2.35 -13.47
CA ALA A 404 -13.02 -3.44 -13.65
C ALA A 404 -14.45 -2.87 -13.71
N PRO A 405 -15.23 -3.15 -14.77
CA PRO A 405 -16.64 -2.79 -14.74
C PRO A 405 -17.26 -3.44 -13.50
N ILE A 406 -18.10 -2.69 -12.79
CA ILE A 406 -19.00 -3.23 -11.76
C ILE A 406 -20.07 -4.07 -12.48
N SER A 407 -19.66 -5.05 -13.28
CA SER A 407 -20.52 -6.07 -13.80
C SER A 407 -20.98 -6.85 -12.58
N LYS A 408 -22.25 -6.62 -12.23
CA LYS A 408 -23.06 -7.40 -11.29
C LYS A 408 -22.33 -8.68 -10.93
N VAL A 409 -21.69 -8.70 -9.76
CA VAL A 409 -21.53 -9.93 -8.99
C VAL A 409 -22.97 -10.35 -8.71
N SER A 410 -23.52 -11.06 -9.68
CA SER A 410 -24.91 -11.47 -9.72
C SER A 410 -25.04 -12.49 -8.61
N ARG A 411 -25.74 -12.08 -7.54
CA ARG A 411 -26.46 -12.93 -6.59
C ARG A 411 -26.16 -14.42 -6.77
N MET A 412 -25.27 -14.95 -5.93
CA MET A 412 -25.30 -16.39 -5.58
C MET A 412 -26.38 -16.69 -4.53
N ASP A 413 -27.35 -15.78 -4.32
CA ASP A 413 -28.61 -16.03 -3.60
C ASP A 413 -29.79 -16.11 -4.58
N LYS A 414 -29.76 -17.04 -5.54
CA LYS A 414 -30.93 -17.43 -6.38
C LYS A 414 -30.87 -18.86 -6.93
N ALA A 415 -30.22 -19.79 -6.23
CA ALA A 415 -30.50 -21.21 -6.39
C ALA A 415 -31.36 -21.65 -5.19
N ASP A 416 -32.66 -21.34 -5.23
CA ASP A 416 -33.75 -22.01 -4.46
C ASP A 416 -35.11 -21.31 -4.66
N ALA A 417 -35.41 -20.87 -5.89
CA ALA A 417 -36.76 -20.40 -6.24
C ALA A 417 -37.07 -20.68 -7.72
N SER A 418 -36.95 -21.95 -8.14
CA SER A 418 -37.57 -22.45 -9.38
C SER A 418 -37.54 -23.98 -9.45
N ILE A 419 -38.15 -24.66 -8.48
CA ILE A 419 -38.74 -26.00 -8.69
C ILE A 419 -40.05 -26.03 -7.90
N ALA A 420 -41.05 -25.35 -8.43
CA ALA A 420 -42.46 -25.48 -8.04
C ALA A 420 -43.32 -25.07 -9.22
N SER A 421 -43.28 -25.86 -10.29
CA SER A 421 -44.34 -25.97 -11.30
C SER A 421 -43.97 -27.07 -12.31
N GLU A 422 -44.15 -28.32 -11.88
CA GLU A 422 -44.81 -29.38 -12.67
C GLU A 422 -45.18 -30.54 -11.74
#